data_AF-A0A7S1R6Q6-F1
#
_entry.id   AF-A0A7S1R6Q6-F1
#
_cell.length_a   1.000
_cell.length_b   1.000
_cell.length_c   1.000
_cell.angle_alpha   90.00
_cell.angle_beta   90.00
_cell.angle_gamma   90.00
#
_symmetry.space_group_name_H-M   'P 1'
#
loop_
_entity.id
_entity.type
_entity.pdbx_description
1 polymer ?
#
loop_
_entity_poly.entity_id
_entity_poly.type
_entity_poly.pdbx_seq_one_letter_code
_entity_poly.pdbx_strand_id
1 'polypeptide(L)'
;QETKRELTQALLSRDAARKMSSNDHTALHAARKRITELEGQLAAGASAGAGTGSADNATVERLEKEAADALAAARSEEEKRRHAEAELAAAREAVTAAQNDARSAALTEIEAARAAAEAQREQAEVLRQRVAEFEEQSHAAKDSSAAEAATLRQEV
;
A
#
# COMPACT_ATOMS: atom_id res chain seq x y z
N GLN A 1 -9.86 8.08 -9.68
CA GLN A 1 -9.16 9.05 -8.79
C GLN A 1 -9.31 8.70 -7.31
N GLU A 2 -10.42 8.08 -6.90
CA GLU A 2 -10.71 7.65 -5.52
C GLU A 2 -9.72 6.59 -5.01
N THR A 3 -9.47 5.53 -5.77
CA THR A 3 -8.50 4.46 -5.46
C THR A 3 -7.07 4.96 -5.20
N LYS A 4 -6.63 5.99 -5.92
CA LYS A 4 -5.31 6.62 -5.72
C LYS A 4 -5.25 7.37 -4.38
N ARG A 5 -6.35 8.01 -3.95
CA ARG A 5 -6.43 8.69 -2.65
C ARG A 5 -6.43 7.68 -1.51
N GLU A 6 -7.19 6.59 -1.64
CA GLU A 6 -7.25 5.50 -0.66
C GLU A 6 -5.88 4.83 -0.47
N LEU A 7 -5.17 4.52 -1.56
CA LEU A 7 -3.82 3.97 -1.48
C LEU A 7 -2.84 4.95 -0.81
N THR A 8 -2.94 6.23 -1.11
CA THR A 8 -2.08 7.26 -0.49
C THR A 8 -2.33 7.35 1.01
N GLN A 9 -3.60 7.33 1.43
CA GLN A 9 -3.97 7.35 2.84
C GLN A 9 -3.50 6.09 3.57
N ALA A 10 -3.67 4.90 2.98
CA ALA A 10 -3.20 3.65 3.57
C ALA A 10 -1.67 3.62 3.77
N LEU A 11 -0.91 4.14 2.80
CA LEU A 11 0.55 4.25 2.91
C LEU A 11 0.98 5.22 4.02
N LEU A 12 0.31 6.37 4.14
CA LEU A 12 0.58 7.34 5.22
C LEU A 12 0.28 6.74 6.59
N SER A 13 -0.85 6.05 6.75
CA SER A 13 -1.22 5.36 8.00
C SER A 13 -0.20 4.28 8.38
N ARG A 14 0.28 3.49 7.41
CA ARG A 14 1.33 2.49 7.64
C ARG A 14 2.64 3.13 8.11
N ASP A 15 3.04 4.23 7.49
CA ASP A 15 4.29 4.91 7.84
C ASP A 15 4.22 5.58 9.21
N ALA A 16 3.05 6.10 9.59
CA ALA A 16 2.78 6.58 10.95
C ALA A 16 2.88 5.46 11.99
N ALA A 17 2.19 4.33 11.76
CA ALA A 17 2.23 3.17 12.65
C ALA A 17 3.66 2.59 12.79
N ARG A 18 4.43 2.59 11.70
CA ARG A 18 5.83 2.14 11.72
C ARG A 18 6.72 3.02 12.61
N LYS A 19 6.53 4.34 12.57
CA LYS A 19 7.28 5.28 13.41
C LYS A 19 6.94 5.10 14.89
N MET A 20 5.66 4.92 15.21
CA MET A 20 5.21 4.66 16.57
C MET A 20 5.81 3.37 17.14
N SER A 21 5.70 2.26 16.39
CA SER A 21 6.29 0.97 16.77
C SER A 21 7.82 1.05 17.03
N SER A 22 8.54 1.87 16.25
CA SER A 22 9.98 2.09 16.46
C SER A 22 10.29 2.85 17.76
N ASN A 23 9.50 3.86 18.11
CA ASN A 23 9.72 4.66 19.32
C ASN A 23 9.43 3.81 20.58
N ASP A 24 8.38 2.99 20.53
CA ASP A 24 7.99 2.12 21.65
C ASP A 24 9.07 1.04 21.92
N HIS A 25 9.75 0.55 20.87
CA HIS A 25 10.87 -0.38 21.01
C HIS A 25 12.04 0.26 21.81
N THR A 26 12.33 1.54 21.57
CA THR A 26 13.37 2.26 22.32
C THR A 26 12.99 2.47 23.78
N ALA A 27 11.73 2.84 24.05
CA ALA A 27 11.22 3.04 25.41
C ALA A 27 11.24 1.73 26.23
N LEU A 28 10.76 0.64 25.64
CA LEU A 28 10.78 -0.69 26.25
C LEU A 28 12.20 -1.18 26.54
N HIS A 29 13.14 -0.96 25.63
CA HIS A 29 14.55 -1.32 25.85
C HIS A 29 15.16 -0.52 27.02
N ALA A 30 14.86 0.78 27.11
CA ALA A 30 15.32 1.62 28.23
C ALA A 30 14.73 1.14 29.57
N ALA A 31 13.44 0.79 29.61
CA ALA A 31 12.77 0.27 30.80
C ALA A 31 13.38 -1.07 31.24
N ARG A 32 13.62 -2.00 30.31
CA ARG A 32 14.27 -3.30 30.61
C ARG A 32 15.68 -3.12 31.17
N LYS A 33 16.46 -2.21 30.58
CA LYS A 33 17.81 -1.89 31.09
C LYS A 33 17.75 -1.38 32.53
N ARG A 34 16.79 -0.48 32.83
CA ARG A 34 16.61 0.08 34.18
C ARG A 34 16.24 -1.00 35.21
N ILE A 35 15.40 -1.96 34.83
CA ILE A 35 15.06 -3.12 35.69
C ILE A 35 16.32 -3.91 36.03
N THR A 36 17.14 -4.26 35.04
CA THR A 36 18.39 -5.01 35.26
C THR A 36 19.38 -4.24 36.15
N GLU A 37 19.47 -2.92 36.00
CA GLU A 37 20.29 -2.08 36.89
C GLU A 37 19.80 -2.13 38.35
N LEU A 38 18.47 -2.03 38.56
CA LEU A 38 17.87 -2.10 39.89
C LEU A 38 18.01 -3.48 40.54
N GLU A 39 17.85 -4.56 39.76
CA GLU A 39 18.11 -5.94 40.22
C GLU A 39 19.57 -6.12 40.67
N GLY A 40 20.52 -5.55 39.93
CA GLY A 40 21.94 -5.55 40.32
C GLY A 40 22.21 -4.79 41.62
N GLN A 41 21.55 -3.64 41.82
CA GLN A 41 21.66 -2.86 43.05
C GLN A 41 21.06 -3.59 44.27
N LEU A 42 19.91 -4.23 44.10
CA LEU A 42 19.28 -5.07 45.13
C LEU A 42 20.17 -6.26 45.52
N ALA A 43 20.76 -6.95 44.54
CA ALA A 43 21.68 -8.06 44.80
C ALA A 43 22.96 -7.61 45.53
N ALA A 44 23.49 -6.42 45.18
CA ALA A 44 24.65 -5.84 45.87
C ALA A 44 24.30 -5.40 47.30
N GLY A 45 23.13 -4.80 47.53
CA GLY A 45 22.64 -4.44 48.86
C GLY A 45 22.39 -5.65 49.75
N ALA A 46 21.82 -6.73 49.20
CA ALA A 46 21.58 -7.98 49.91
C ALA A 46 22.88 -8.69 50.34
N SER A 47 23.97 -8.56 49.56
CA SER A 47 25.27 -9.12 49.92
C SER A 47 26.06 -8.26 50.91
N ALA A 48 25.82 -6.94 50.95
CA ALA A 48 26.43 -6.02 51.92
C ALA A 48 25.71 -5.99 53.29
N GLY A 49 24.39 -6.25 53.32
CA GLY A 49 23.51 -6.06 54.48
C GLY A 49 23.49 -7.19 55.54
N ALA A 50 24.40 -8.17 55.49
CA ALA A 50 24.45 -9.27 56.45
C ALA A 50 24.86 -8.87 57.90
N GLY A 51 24.82 -7.58 58.27
CA GLY A 51 25.17 -7.13 59.62
C GLY A 51 24.91 -5.67 60.03
N THR A 52 24.27 -4.80 59.24
CA THR A 52 24.34 -3.33 59.44
C THR A 52 23.00 -2.55 59.48
N GLY A 53 22.02 -3.00 60.27
CA GLY A 53 20.99 -2.10 60.84
C GLY A 53 19.94 -1.46 59.92
N SER A 54 19.00 -0.71 60.54
CA SER A 54 17.73 -0.25 59.93
C SER A 54 17.83 0.69 58.71
N ALA A 55 18.97 1.36 58.50
CA ALA A 55 19.17 2.26 57.36
C ALA A 55 19.35 1.50 56.03
N ASP A 56 19.88 0.28 56.10
CA ASP A 56 20.00 -0.61 54.93
C ASP A 56 18.64 -1.18 54.53
N ASN A 57 17.78 -1.50 55.50
CA ASN A 57 16.40 -1.94 55.23
C ASN A 57 15.58 -0.86 54.52
N ALA A 58 15.65 0.41 54.96
CA ALA A 58 14.95 1.52 54.30
C ALA A 58 15.47 1.80 52.87
N THR A 59 16.72 1.41 52.57
CA THR A 59 17.30 1.53 51.23
C THR A 59 16.87 0.37 50.34
N VAL A 60 16.82 -0.85 50.87
CA VAL A 60 16.29 -2.03 50.18
C VAL A 60 14.81 -1.85 49.85
N GLU A 61 13.97 -1.43 50.81
CA GLU A 61 12.54 -1.18 50.57
C GLU A 61 12.30 -0.13 49.46
N ARG A 62 13.16 0.90 49.39
CA ARG A 62 13.10 1.91 48.33
C ARG A 62 13.46 1.32 46.97
N LEU A 63 14.52 0.52 46.89
CA LEU A 63 14.95 -0.13 45.65
C LEU A 63 13.93 -1.18 45.17
N GLU A 64 13.30 -1.92 46.08
CA GLU A 64 12.21 -2.84 45.76
C GLU A 64 11.00 -2.11 45.17
N LYS A 65 10.64 -0.97 45.77
CA LYS A 65 9.59 -0.10 45.24
C LYS A 65 9.96 0.46 43.86
N GLU A 66 11.17 0.96 43.68
CA GLU A 66 11.66 1.45 42.39
C GLU A 66 11.68 0.34 41.32
N ALA A 67 12.02 -0.90 41.70
CA ALA A 67 11.99 -2.05 40.80
C ALA A 67 10.56 -2.44 40.41
N ALA A 68 9.62 -2.40 41.36
CA ALA A 68 8.20 -2.62 41.09
C ALA A 68 7.61 -1.56 40.16
N ASP A 69 7.95 -0.28 40.37
CA ASP A 69 7.52 0.84 39.51
C ASP A 69 8.12 0.71 38.10
N ALA A 70 9.41 0.35 37.98
CA ALA A 70 10.06 0.11 36.70
C ALA A 70 9.45 -1.09 35.94
N LEU A 71 9.07 -2.15 36.65
CA LEU A 71 8.39 -3.31 36.07
C LEU A 71 6.99 -2.94 35.58
N ALA A 72 6.23 -2.15 36.34
CA ALA A 72 4.92 -1.66 35.94
C ALA A 72 5.02 -0.78 34.68
N ALA A 73 6.01 0.13 34.64
CA ALA A 73 6.29 0.95 33.45
C ALA A 73 6.65 0.09 32.24
N ALA A 74 7.52 -0.91 32.39
CA ALA A 74 7.88 -1.81 31.29
C ALA A 74 6.70 -2.60 30.74
N ARG A 75 5.77 -3.05 31.60
CA ARG A 75 4.53 -3.72 31.17
C ARG A 75 3.62 -2.79 30.38
N SER A 76 3.48 -1.53 30.83
CA SER A 76 2.71 -0.53 30.09
C SER A 76 3.30 -0.23 28.71
N GLU A 77 4.64 -0.12 28.61
CA GLU A 77 5.32 0.07 27.32
C GLU A 77 5.22 -1.17 26.40
N GLU A 78 5.28 -2.37 26.98
CA GLU A 78 5.06 -3.62 26.25
C GLU A 78 3.63 -3.73 25.69
N GLU A 79 2.62 -3.28 26.44
CA GLU A 79 1.23 -3.20 25.97
C GLU A 79 1.08 -2.18 24.81
N LYS A 80 1.66 -0.98 24.95
CA LYS A 80 1.68 0.02 23.86
C LYS A 80 2.33 -0.56 22.60
N ARG A 81 3.47 -1.24 22.73
CA ARG A 81 4.16 -1.90 21.61
C ARG A 81 3.25 -2.91 20.91
N ARG A 82 2.54 -3.77 21.67
CA ARG A 82 1.61 -4.75 21.09
C ARG A 82 0.46 -4.09 20.35
N HIS A 83 -0.08 -3.00 20.89
CA HIS A 83 -1.10 -2.21 20.20
C HIS A 83 -0.56 -1.59 18.91
N ALA A 84 0.62 -0.95 18.95
CA ALA A 84 1.26 -0.37 17.77
C ALA A 84 1.59 -1.42 16.70
N GLU A 85 1.97 -2.64 17.10
CA GLU A 85 2.20 -3.77 16.19
C GLU A 85 0.92 -4.27 15.53
N ALA A 86 -0.18 -4.35 16.30
CA ALA A 86 -1.49 -4.69 15.76
C ALA A 86 -1.98 -3.63 14.77
N GLU A 87 -1.82 -2.34 15.09
CA GLU A 87 -2.15 -1.23 14.18
C GLU A 87 -1.30 -1.27 12.91
N LEU A 88 0.00 -1.57 13.02
CA LEU A 88 0.89 -1.70 11.87
C LEU A 88 0.50 -2.89 10.98
N ALA A 89 0.09 -4.02 11.57
CA ALA A 89 -0.41 -5.17 10.83
C ALA A 89 -1.69 -4.82 10.06
N ALA A 90 -2.68 -4.20 10.72
CA ALA A 90 -3.91 -3.73 10.10
C ALA A 90 -3.65 -2.72 8.97
N ALA A 91 -2.70 -1.79 9.16
CA ALA A 91 -2.32 -0.82 8.14
C ALA A 91 -1.67 -1.50 6.90
N ARG A 92 -0.88 -2.56 7.10
CA ARG A 92 -0.30 -3.34 5.99
C ARG A 92 -1.37 -4.10 5.20
N GLU A 93 -2.34 -4.68 5.89
CA GLU A 93 -3.49 -5.33 5.25
C GLU A 93 -4.30 -4.31 4.44
N ALA A 94 -4.58 -3.13 5.00
CA ALA A 94 -5.28 -2.06 4.30
C ALA A 94 -4.55 -1.58 3.03
N VAL A 95 -3.21 -1.43 3.09
CA VAL A 95 -2.40 -1.11 1.89
C VAL A 95 -2.55 -2.20 0.83
N THR A 96 -2.50 -3.47 1.24
CA THR A 96 -2.60 -4.60 0.32
C THR A 96 -3.97 -4.65 -0.35
N ALA A 97 -5.04 -4.43 0.40
CA ALA A 97 -6.41 -4.32 -0.13
C ALA A 97 -6.52 -3.17 -1.15
N ALA A 98 -6.08 -1.96 -0.78
CA ALA A 98 -6.12 -0.80 -1.67
C ALA A 98 -5.30 -0.99 -2.96
N GLN A 99 -4.18 -1.70 -2.90
CA GLN A 99 -3.39 -2.05 -4.08
C GLN A 99 -4.14 -3.02 -5.01
N ASN A 100 -4.82 -4.03 -4.44
CA ASN A 100 -5.61 -4.97 -5.21
C ASN A 100 -6.80 -4.28 -5.88
N ASP A 101 -7.49 -3.39 -5.17
CA ASP A 101 -8.61 -2.62 -5.73
C ASP A 101 -8.15 -1.70 -6.87
N ALA A 102 -7.03 -0.99 -6.67
CA ALA A 102 -6.44 -0.16 -7.70
C ALA A 102 -6.00 -0.97 -8.93
N ARG A 103 -5.44 -2.17 -8.71
CA ARG A 103 -5.05 -3.07 -9.81
C ARG A 103 -6.27 -3.57 -10.57
N SER A 104 -7.32 -4.00 -9.89
CA SER A 104 -8.56 -4.46 -10.52
C SER A 104 -9.19 -3.37 -11.37
N ALA A 105 -9.30 -2.14 -10.83
CA ALA A 105 -9.82 -1.01 -11.58
C ALA A 105 -8.99 -0.71 -12.84
N ALA A 106 -7.66 -0.74 -12.74
CA ALA A 106 -6.77 -0.52 -13.88
C ALA A 106 -6.92 -1.61 -14.97
N LEU A 107 -7.10 -2.87 -14.58
CA LEU A 107 -7.34 -3.96 -15.52
C LEU A 107 -8.65 -3.77 -16.28
N THR A 108 -9.73 -3.40 -15.59
CA THR A 108 -11.01 -3.09 -16.22
C THR A 108 -10.91 -1.94 -17.22
N GLU A 109 -10.20 -0.87 -16.89
CA GLU A 109 -9.96 0.25 -17.81
C GLU A 109 -9.17 -0.18 -19.06
N ILE A 110 -8.14 -1.03 -18.89
CA ILE A 110 -7.35 -1.58 -20.00
C ILE A 110 -8.21 -2.47 -20.90
N GLU A 111 -9.05 -3.32 -20.33
CA GLU A 111 -9.96 -4.19 -21.08
C GLU A 111 -10.99 -3.37 -21.88
N ALA A 112 -11.58 -2.33 -21.27
CA ALA A 112 -12.49 -1.42 -21.95
C ALA A 112 -11.79 -0.67 -23.10
N ALA A 113 -10.56 -0.19 -22.89
CA ALA A 113 -9.77 0.47 -23.93
C ALA A 113 -9.42 -0.48 -25.08
N ARG A 114 -9.13 -1.76 -24.79
CA ARG A 114 -8.88 -2.78 -25.81
C ARG A 114 -10.13 -3.05 -26.65
N ALA A 115 -11.28 -3.25 -26.01
CA ALA A 115 -12.55 -3.46 -26.71
C ALA A 115 -12.92 -2.25 -27.59
N ALA A 116 -12.72 -1.03 -27.10
CA ALA A 116 -12.93 0.19 -27.90
C ALA A 116 -11.99 0.28 -29.10
N ALA A 117 -10.71 -0.07 -28.92
CA ALA A 117 -9.73 -0.07 -30.00
C ALA A 117 -10.04 -1.16 -31.06
N GLU A 118 -10.54 -2.31 -30.65
CA GLU A 118 -10.98 -3.38 -31.54
C GLU A 118 -12.20 -2.95 -32.36
N ALA A 119 -13.22 -2.37 -31.73
CA ALA A 119 -14.38 -1.81 -32.43
C ALA A 119 -13.99 -0.72 -33.44
N GLN A 120 -13.02 0.14 -33.11
CA GLN A 120 -12.49 1.14 -34.05
C GLN A 120 -11.77 0.50 -35.24
N ARG A 121 -11.06 -0.61 -35.05
CA ARG A 121 -10.41 -1.35 -36.14
C ARG A 121 -11.43 -1.98 -37.07
N GLU A 122 -12.46 -2.62 -36.53
CA GLU A 122 -13.56 -3.18 -37.31
C GLU A 122 -14.28 -2.09 -38.13
N GLN A 123 -14.60 -0.95 -37.51
CA GLN A 123 -15.19 0.19 -38.22
C GLN A 123 -14.29 0.72 -39.34
N ALA A 124 -12.98 0.83 -39.09
CA ALA A 124 -12.02 1.27 -40.09
C ALA A 124 -11.93 0.27 -41.26
N GLU A 125 -12.01 -1.03 -40.99
CA GLU A 125 -12.03 -2.07 -42.03
C GLU A 125 -13.29 -1.99 -42.89
N VAL A 126 -14.47 -1.84 -42.27
CA VAL A 126 -15.74 -1.63 -43.00
C VAL A 126 -15.67 -0.39 -43.88
N LEU A 127 -15.12 0.72 -43.39
CA LEU A 127 -14.95 1.93 -44.18
C LEU A 127 -14.00 1.72 -45.37
N ARG A 128 -12.89 0.98 -45.19
CA ARG A 128 -11.97 0.65 -46.30
C ARG A 128 -12.66 -0.19 -47.37
N GLN A 129 -13.46 -1.19 -46.98
CA GLN A 129 -14.23 -2.00 -47.92
C GLN A 129 -15.22 -1.16 -48.72
N ARG A 130 -15.97 -0.27 -48.05
CA ARG A 130 -16.90 0.65 -48.72
C ARG A 130 -16.22 1.62 -49.69
N VAL A 131 -15.03 2.12 -49.34
CA VAL A 131 -14.25 2.98 -50.24
C VAL A 131 -13.81 2.18 -51.47
N ALA A 132 -13.33 0.95 -51.30
CA ALA A 132 -12.95 0.09 -52.41
C ALA A 132 -14.15 -0.23 -53.34
N GLU A 133 -15.31 -0.56 -52.77
CA GLU A 133 -16.56 -0.77 -53.53
C GLU A 133 -16.97 0.48 -54.32
N PHE A 134 -16.85 1.66 -53.71
CA PHE A 134 -17.16 2.93 -54.37
C PHE A 134 -16.17 3.23 -55.51
N GLU A 135 -14.88 2.97 -55.31
CA GLU A 135 -13.86 3.12 -56.35
C GLU A 135 -14.14 2.19 -57.54
N GLU A 136 -14.49 0.93 -57.28
CA GLU A 136 -14.86 -0.05 -58.32
C GLU A 136 -16.10 0.41 -59.12
N GLN A 137 -17.16 0.85 -58.44
CA GLN A 137 -18.36 1.38 -59.08
C GLN A 137 -18.06 2.62 -59.94
N SER A 138 -17.21 3.52 -59.45
CA SER A 138 -16.77 4.70 -60.20
C SER A 138 -15.98 4.31 -61.46
N HIS A 139 -15.08 3.32 -61.37
CA HIS A 139 -14.36 2.81 -62.54
C HIS A 139 -15.30 2.19 -63.57
N ALA A 140 -16.21 1.32 -63.14
CA ALA A 140 -17.21 0.71 -64.02
C ALA A 140 -18.11 1.74 -64.72
N ALA A 141 -18.54 2.79 -64.00
CA ALA A 141 -19.34 3.86 -64.57
C ALA A 141 -18.56 4.66 -65.63
N LYS A 142 -17.27 4.94 -65.39
CA LYS A 142 -16.40 5.60 -66.37
C LYS A 142 -16.22 4.74 -67.62
N ASP A 143 -15.96 3.45 -67.45
CA ASP A 143 -15.77 2.52 -68.56
C ASP A 143 -17.05 2.38 -69.39
N SER A 144 -18.22 2.29 -68.75
CA SER A 144 -19.54 2.29 -69.43
C SER A 144 -19.74 3.58 -70.24
N SER A 145 -19.47 4.74 -69.65
CA SER A 145 -19.63 6.03 -70.34
C SER A 145 -18.66 6.19 -71.53
N ALA A 146 -17.45 5.63 -71.41
CA ALA A 146 -16.47 5.63 -72.48
C ALA A 146 -16.89 4.70 -73.63
N ALA A 147 -17.47 3.54 -73.31
CA ALA A 147 -18.01 2.61 -74.30
C ALA A 147 -19.20 3.23 -75.06
N GLU A 148 -20.18 3.81 -74.35
CA GLU A 148 -21.32 4.52 -74.96
C GLU A 148 -20.86 5.65 -75.89
N ALA A 149 -19.89 6.46 -75.46
CA ALA A 149 -19.33 7.53 -76.28
C ALA A 149 -18.58 7.01 -77.52
N ALA A 150 -17.96 5.83 -77.46
CA ALA A 150 -17.30 5.20 -78.60
C ALA A 150 -18.34 4.65 -79.61
N THR A 151 -19.43 4.05 -79.13
CA THR A 151 -20.53 3.58 -79.97
C THR A 151 -21.20 4.73 -80.72
N LEU A 152 -21.51 5.83 -80.03
CA LEU A 152 -22.08 7.04 -80.63
C LEU A 152 -21.20 7.63 -81.75
N ARG A 153 -19.87 7.50 -81.66
CA ARG A 153 -18.94 7.97 -82.72
C ARG A 153 -18.90 7.06 -83.94
N GLN A 154 -19.36 5.82 -83.85
CA GLN A 154 -19.47 4.90 -84.99
C GLN A 154 -20.81 5.02 -85.73
N GLU A 155 -21.85 5.53 -85.06
CA GLU A 155 -23.18 5.71 -85.65
C GLU A 155 -23.38 7.05 -86.39
N VAL A 156 -22.41 7.98 -86.29
CA VAL A 156 -22.38 9.28 -87.00
C VAL A 156 -21.38 9.22 -88.14
#